data_AF-A0A3P1WL85-F1
#
_entry.id   AF-A0A3P1WL85-F1
#
_cell.length_a   1.000
_cell.length_b   1.000
_cell.length_c   1.000
_cell.angle_alpha   90.00
_cell.angle_beta   90.00
_cell.angle_gamma   90.00
#
_symmetry.space_group_name_H-M   'P 1'
#
loop_
_entity.id
_entity.type
_entity.pdbx_description
1 polymer ?
#
loop_
_entity_poly.entity_id
_entity_poly.type
_entity_poly.pdbx_seq_one_letter_code
_entity_poly.pdbx_strand_id
1 'polypeptide(L)'
;MSDFQVQISELKTACDAFSTLKGQSTQQQSLLSTVNIGSNDFGCLQGILTLFNAFQENLGQSNQALADITSSLEAIEKGLNFTLSLYELFESSTQQAIEKFFGGIG
;
A
#
# COMPACT_ATOMS: atom_id res chain seq x y z
N MET A 1 27.32 -2.10 -16.59
CA MET A 1 26.36 -1.34 -15.78
C MET A 1 25.03 -1.47 -16.48
N SER A 2 24.07 -2.17 -15.90
CA SER A 2 22.73 -2.28 -16.49
C SER A 2 22.12 -0.88 -16.51
N ASP A 3 21.78 -0.39 -17.70
CA ASP A 3 20.96 0.80 -17.87
C ASP A 3 19.66 0.53 -17.09
N PHE A 4 19.51 1.15 -15.93
CA PHE A 4 18.28 1.18 -15.16
C PHE A 4 17.32 2.13 -15.87
N GLN A 5 16.87 1.74 -17.06
CA GLN A 5 15.76 2.39 -17.72
C GLN A 5 14.50 1.84 -17.05
N VAL A 6 14.22 2.31 -15.82
CA VAL A 6 12.90 2.10 -15.20
C VAL A 6 11.90 2.70 -16.18
N GLN A 7 11.11 1.84 -16.82
CA GLN A 7 10.07 2.32 -17.72
C GLN A 7 9.04 3.03 -16.83
N ILE A 8 8.80 4.32 -17.08
CA ILE A 8 7.83 5.12 -16.29
C ILE A 8 6.46 4.42 -16.23
N SER A 9 6.10 3.67 -17.28
CA SER A 9 4.91 2.80 -17.33
C SER A 9 4.92 1.67 -16.29
N GLU A 10 6.06 1.01 -16.07
CA GLU A 10 6.22 -0.02 -15.04
C GLU A 10 6.12 0.58 -13.63
N LEU A 11 6.74 1.76 -13.43
CA LEU A 11 6.67 2.48 -12.16
C LEU A 11 5.23 2.89 -11.81
N LYS A 12 4.49 3.40 -12.81
CA LYS A 12 3.08 3.75 -12.67
C LYS A 12 2.21 2.53 -12.38
N THR A 13 2.43 1.43 -13.11
CA THR A 13 1.73 0.16 -12.87
C THR A 13 1.98 -0.35 -11.45
N ALA A 14 3.21 -0.23 -10.96
CA ALA A 14 3.54 -0.58 -9.57
C ALA A 14 2.81 0.34 -8.58
N CYS A 15 2.82 1.67 -8.77
CA CYS A 15 2.06 2.60 -7.93
C CYS A 15 0.58 2.21 -7.83
N ASP A 16 -0.08 1.96 -8.96
CA ASP A 16 -1.49 1.60 -9.01
C ASP A 16 -1.78 0.27 -8.28
N ALA A 17 -0.88 -0.71 -8.42
CA ALA A 17 -0.97 -1.98 -7.72
C ALA A 17 -0.82 -1.81 -6.19
N PHE A 18 0.17 -1.04 -5.73
CA PHE A 18 0.38 -0.78 -4.30
C PHE A 18 -0.77 0.02 -3.69
N SER A 19 -1.33 0.99 -4.43
CA SER A 19 -2.50 1.75 -4.00
C SER A 19 -3.74 0.85 -3.84
N THR A 20 -3.95 -0.06 -4.79
CA THR A 20 -5.01 -1.07 -4.73
C THR A 20 -4.86 -1.99 -3.53
N LEU A 21 -3.65 -2.53 -3.31
CA LEU A 21 -3.36 -3.41 -2.16
C LEU A 21 -3.56 -2.69 -0.82
N LYS A 22 -3.13 -1.43 -0.72
CA LYS A 22 -3.37 -0.61 0.46
C LYS A 22 -4.87 -0.46 0.73
N GLY A 23 -5.65 -0.13 -0.30
CA GLY A 23 -7.12 -0.02 -0.19
C GLY A 23 -7.77 -1.33 0.28
N GLN A 24 -7.35 -2.46 -0.27
CA GLN A 24 -7.82 -3.79 0.15
C GLN A 24 -7.46 -4.09 1.62
N SER A 25 -6.23 -3.77 2.04
CA SER A 25 -5.78 -3.96 3.42
C SER A 25 -6.58 -3.10 4.41
N THR A 26 -6.83 -1.83 4.09
CA THR A 26 -7.70 -0.95 4.88
C THR A 26 -9.13 -1.49 4.96
N GLN A 27 -9.68 -1.99 3.84
CA GLN A 27 -11.02 -2.59 3.84
C GLN A 27 -11.07 -3.86 4.70
N GLN A 28 -10.07 -4.73 4.62
CA GLN A 28 -10.00 -5.94 5.44
C GLN A 28 -9.89 -5.61 6.92
N GLN A 29 -9.10 -4.60 7.30
CA GLN A 29 -9.02 -4.13 8.68
C GLN A 29 -10.37 -3.60 9.17
N SER A 30 -11.07 -2.82 8.34
CA SER A 30 -12.42 -2.34 8.66
C SER A 30 -13.39 -3.51 8.85
N LEU A 31 -13.40 -4.49 7.95
CA LEU A 31 -14.24 -5.69 8.07
C LEU A 31 -13.92 -6.48 9.35
N LEU A 32 -12.64 -6.69 9.65
CA LEU A 32 -12.22 -7.41 10.85
C LEU A 32 -12.66 -6.68 12.13
N SER A 33 -12.63 -5.34 12.14
CA SER A 33 -13.13 -4.53 13.26
C SER A 33 -14.65 -4.62 13.47
N THR A 34 -15.40 -5.02 12.43
CA THR A 34 -16.86 -5.25 12.54
C THR A 34 -17.21 -6.64 13.07
N VAL A 35 -16.24 -7.55 13.16
CA VAL A 35 -16.46 -8.89 13.71
C VAL A 35 -16.66 -8.78 15.23
N ASN A 36 -17.92 -8.67 15.63
CA ASN A 36 -18.32 -8.65 17.02
C ASN A 36 -18.85 -10.03 17.42
N ILE A 37 -17.94 -10.90 17.86
CA ILE A 37 -18.26 -12.23 18.40
C ILE A 37 -18.14 -12.14 19.92
N GLY A 38 -19.25 -12.38 20.62
CA GLY A 38 -19.31 -12.46 22.07
C GLY A 38 -18.97 -13.86 22.58
N SER A 39 -18.66 -13.96 23.88
CA SER A 39 -18.39 -15.27 24.51
C SER A 39 -19.54 -16.26 24.38
N ASN A 40 -20.78 -15.77 24.26
CA ASN A 40 -21.98 -16.60 24.14
C ASN A 40 -22.13 -17.24 22.74
N ASP A 41 -21.46 -16.69 21.72
CA ASP A 41 -21.50 -17.23 20.35
C ASP A 41 -20.70 -18.55 20.22
N PHE A 42 -19.82 -18.83 21.19
CA PHE A 42 -19.05 -20.07 21.26
C PHE A 42 -19.84 -21.24 21.91
N GLY A 43 -21.10 -21.02 22.32
CA GLY A 43 -21.98 -22.05 22.87
C GLY A 43 -21.85 -22.29 24.38
N CYS A 44 -22.02 -23.55 24.82
CA CYS A 44 -21.91 -23.97 26.23
C CYS A 44 -20.80 -25.03 26.40
N LEU A 45 -19.68 -24.85 25.72
CA LEU A 45 -18.55 -25.78 25.73
C LEU A 45 -17.69 -25.59 26.98
N GLN A 46 -17.16 -26.69 27.53
CA GLN A 46 -16.06 -26.58 28.50
C GLN A 46 -14.86 -25.87 27.84
N GLY A 47 -14.23 -24.94 28.56
CA GLY A 47 -13.09 -24.18 28.04
C GLY A 47 -13.47 -22.97 27.18
N ILE A 48 -14.74 -22.54 27.20
CA ILE A 48 -15.22 -21.43 26.36
C ILE A 48 -14.44 -20.13 26.56
N LEU A 49 -14.05 -19.83 27.80
CA LEU A 49 -13.27 -18.65 28.12
C LEU A 49 -11.88 -18.72 27.47
N THR A 50 -11.27 -19.91 27.43
CA THR A 50 -9.98 -20.12 26.77
C THR A 50 -10.09 -19.93 25.26
N LEU A 51 -11.12 -20.49 24.62
CA LEU A 51 -11.36 -20.32 23.18
C LEU A 51 -11.69 -18.87 22.83
N PHE A 52 -12.54 -18.21 23.62
CA PHE A 52 -12.88 -16.80 23.45
C PHE A 52 -11.66 -15.89 23.62
N ASN A 53 -10.83 -16.13 24.64
CA ASN A 53 -9.60 -15.36 24.85
C ASN A 53 -8.61 -15.56 23.69
N ALA A 54 -8.43 -16.80 23.22
CA ALA A 54 -7.59 -17.08 22.06
C ALA A 54 -8.10 -16.40 20.79
N PHE A 55 -9.43 -16.38 20.59
CA PHE A 55 -10.06 -15.63 19.50
C PHE A 55 -9.76 -14.13 19.60
N GLN A 56 -9.96 -13.52 20.77
CA GLN A 56 -9.72 -12.09 20.98
C GLN A 56 -8.24 -11.73 20.79
N GLU A 57 -7.34 -12.56 21.29
CA GLU A 57 -5.89 -12.38 21.08
C GLU A 57 -5.54 -12.44 19.60
N ASN A 58 -6.03 -13.45 18.87
CA ASN A 58 -5.78 -13.61 17.44
C ASN A 58 -6.39 -12.45 16.62
N LEU A 59 -7.59 -11.99 16.99
CA LEU A 59 -8.22 -10.82 16.36
C LEU A 59 -7.38 -9.55 16.58
N GLY A 60 -6.83 -9.36 17.78
CA GLY A 60 -5.89 -8.28 18.06
C GLY A 60 -4.61 -8.37 17.24
N GLN A 61 -3.97 -9.54 17.22
CA GLN A 61 -2.75 -9.79 16.44
C GLN A 61 -2.98 -9.59 14.94
N SER A 62 -4.12 -10.06 14.41
CA SER A 62 -4.49 -9.90 13.01
C SER A 62 -4.73 -8.44 12.65
N ASN A 63 -5.40 -7.66 13.52
CA ASN A 63 -5.57 -6.22 13.32
C ASN A 63 -4.24 -5.47 13.31
N GLN A 64 -3.31 -5.83 14.19
CA GLN A 64 -1.97 -5.23 14.22
C GLN A 64 -1.19 -5.57 12.95
N ALA A 65 -1.19 -6.83 12.53
CA ALA A 65 -0.51 -7.26 11.30
C ALA A 65 -1.05 -6.53 10.06
N LEU A 66 -2.38 -6.36 9.96
CA LEU A 66 -3.01 -5.58 8.88
C LEU A 66 -2.62 -4.10 8.94
N ALA A 67 -2.49 -3.51 10.14
CA ALA A 67 -2.01 -2.14 10.29
C ALA A 67 -0.57 -1.99 9.78
N ASP A 68 0.31 -2.92 10.15
CA ASP A 68 1.73 -2.91 9.77
C ASP A 68 1.90 -3.09 8.25
N ILE A 69 1.11 -3.99 7.64
CA ILE A 69 1.06 -4.18 6.19
C ILE A 69 0.59 -2.90 5.50
N THR A 70 -0.50 -2.30 5.98
CA THR A 70 -1.05 -1.06 5.40
C THR A 70 -0.02 0.07 5.43
N SER A 71 0.66 0.26 6.55
CA SER A 71 1.73 1.25 6.72
C SER A 71 2.91 1.01 5.76
N SER A 72 3.31 -0.25 5.61
CA SER A 72 4.39 -0.64 4.69
C SER A 72 4.01 -0.38 3.22
N LEU A 73 2.78 -0.71 2.84
CA LEU A 73 2.25 -0.44 1.49
C LEU A 73 2.19 1.07 1.21
N GLU A 74 1.76 1.88 2.17
CA GLU A 74 1.74 3.34 2.05
C GLU A 74 3.15 3.93 1.88
N ALA A 75 4.14 3.42 2.64
CA ALA A 75 5.53 3.87 2.51
C ALA A 75 6.10 3.55 1.12
N ILE A 76 5.82 2.36 0.58
CA ILE A 76 6.25 1.96 -0.76
C ILE A 76 5.56 2.82 -1.82
N GLU A 77 4.23 2.99 -1.75
CA GLU A 77 3.47 3.83 -2.66
C GLU A 77 4.00 5.28 -2.69
N LYS A 78 4.31 5.87 -1.53
CA LYS A 78 4.92 7.21 -1.44
C LYS A 78 6.29 7.25 -2.12
N GLY A 79 7.12 6.24 -1.91
CA GLY A 79 8.44 6.13 -2.56
C GLY A 79 8.32 6.06 -4.07
N LEU A 80 7.45 5.20 -4.59
CA LEU A 80 7.23 5.05 -6.03
C LEU A 80 6.66 6.32 -6.67
N ASN A 81 5.68 6.97 -6.03
CA ASN A 81 5.13 8.24 -6.50
C ASN A 81 6.16 9.37 -6.50
N PHE A 82 7.01 9.43 -5.47
CA PHE A 82 8.10 10.40 -5.42
C PHE A 82 9.10 10.17 -6.57
N THR A 83 9.48 8.92 -6.81
CA THR A 83 10.35 8.57 -7.96
C THR A 83 9.68 8.94 -9.28
N LEU A 84 8.38 8.67 -9.46
CA LEU A 84 7.65 9.03 -10.67
C LEU A 84 7.66 10.55 -10.90
N SER A 85 7.39 11.32 -9.85
CA SER A 85 7.39 12.78 -9.88
C SER A 85 8.77 13.34 -10.28
N LEU A 86 9.85 12.71 -9.83
CA LEU A 86 11.21 13.08 -10.23
C LEU A 86 11.46 12.81 -11.72
N TYR A 87 11.04 11.65 -12.25
CA TYR A 87 11.18 11.34 -13.67
C TYR A 87 10.39 12.32 -14.55
N GLU A 88 9.14 12.63 -14.19
CA GLU A 88 8.31 13.60 -14.91
C GLU A 88 8.94 15.01 -14.89
N LEU A 89 9.52 15.43 -13.76
CA LEU A 89 10.23 16.70 -13.65
C LEU A 89 11.49 16.75 -14.53
N PHE A 90 12.27 15.67 -14.55
CA PHE A 90 13.45 15.56 -15.42
C PHE A 90 13.06 15.61 -16.89
N GLU A 91 12.05 14.83 -17.31
CA GLU A 91 11.59 14.81 -18.70
C GLU A 91 11.09 16.19 -19.16
N SER A 92 10.28 16.87 -18.35
CA SER A 92 9.82 18.23 -18.62
C SER A 92 10.97 19.23 -18.71
N SER A 93 11.96 19.14 -17.81
CA SER A 93 13.13 20.01 -17.83
C SER A 93 14.00 19.78 -19.07
N THR A 94 14.16 18.51 -19.47
CA THR A 94 14.89 18.14 -20.70
C THR A 94 14.16 18.61 -21.95
N GLN A 95 12.84 18.44 -22.03
CA GLN A 95 12.04 18.96 -23.14
C GLN A 95 12.16 20.48 -23.27
N GLN A 96 12.00 21.21 -22.16
CA GLN A 96 12.16 22.68 -22.17
C GLN A 96 13.57 23.12 -22.60
N ALA A 97 14.61 22.37 -22.22
CA ALA A 97 15.98 22.65 -22.64
C ALA A 97 16.18 22.39 -24.15
N ILE A 98 15.62 21.30 -24.68
CA ILE A 98 15.64 20.98 -26.12
C ILE A 98 14.88 22.04 -26.91
N GLU A 99 13.68 22.43 -26.47
CA GLU A 99 12.88 23.48 -27.12
C GLU A 99 13.60 24.82 -27.13
N LYS A 100 14.28 25.21 -26.04
CA LYS A 100 15.10 26.44 -26.02
C LYS A 100 16.32 26.34 -26.94
N PHE A 101 16.96 25.17 -27.01
CA PHE A 101 18.15 24.97 -27.83
C PHE A 101 17.82 24.94 -29.33
N PHE A 102 16.78 24.23 -29.75
CA PHE A 102 16.40 24.11 -31.16
C PHE A 102 15.39 25.16 -31.63
N GLY A 103 14.53 25.67 -30.74
CA GLY A 103 13.59 26.76 -31.02
C GLY A 103 14.24 28.15 -31.09
N GLY A 104 15.46 28.30 -30.58
CA GLY A 104 16.27 29.52 -30.74
C GLY A 104 17.18 29.53 -31.97
N ILE A 105 17.19 28.45 -32.77
CA ILE A 105 17.97 28.33 -34.02
C ILE A 105 17.08 28.59 -35.26
N GLY A 106 15.84 29.04 -35.06
CA GLY A 106 14.91 29.48 -36.12
C GLY A 106 14.91 30.98 -36.32
#